data_AF-A0A3S1R204-F1
#
_entry.id   AF-A0A3S1R204-F1
#
_cell.length_a   1.000
_cell.length_b   1.000
_cell.length_c   1.000
_cell.angle_alpha   90.00
_cell.angle_beta   90.00
_cell.angle_gamma   90.00
#
_symmetry.space_group_name_H-M   'P 1'
#
loop_
_entity.id
_entity.type
_entity.pdbx_description
1 polymer ?
#
loop_
_entity_poly.entity_id
_entity_poly.type
_entity_poly.pdbx_seq_one_letter_code
_entity_poly.pdbx_strand_id
1 'polypeptide(L)'
;KEAMAGSGARQALQAISANEPILATKITGPGQRATLSAVLSEGMKAVSIRVNDVLGVAGFVFPGDRVDVLLTRTTRGEDGADKSFVDVLLQSVKVLAVDQVADESKDNPQVVKAVTVEVSTKDAQKLTLAAGAGQLSLALRQAAGSRGEVNERVTLADLTGDTPEDVAKRQAELDRQAAEEAARKQADEKIDGLAKAVERVGSQIDQMSKAKPVTVVAAAPQAQPQVKEVIKYVQPEPPKQATVGVFRGIKLETYEVPRQD
;
A
#
# COMPACT_ATOMS: atom_id res chain seq x y z
N LYS A 1 -1.50 -32.67 41.06
CA LYS A 1 -2.31 -32.61 42.32
C LYS A 1 -2.61 -31.17 42.76
N GLU A 2 -1.78 -30.18 42.43
CA GLU A 2 -1.98 -28.78 42.88
C GLU A 2 -2.95 -27.96 42.03
N ALA A 3 -3.21 -28.32 40.77
CA ALA A 3 -4.08 -27.53 39.88
C ALA A 3 -5.55 -27.39 40.35
N MET A 4 -5.99 -28.27 41.27
CA MET A 4 -7.32 -28.24 41.88
C MET A 4 -7.32 -27.64 43.29
N ALA A 5 -6.18 -27.17 43.81
CA ALA A 5 -6.11 -26.55 45.13
C ALA A 5 -6.75 -25.15 45.11
N GLY A 6 -7.54 -24.84 46.15
CA GLY A 6 -8.19 -23.54 46.36
C GLY A 6 -9.71 -23.65 46.55
N SER A 7 -10.24 -22.94 47.55
CA SER A 7 -11.67 -22.91 47.87
C SER A 7 -12.37 -21.79 47.09
N GLY A 8 -13.09 -22.15 46.02
CA GLY A 8 -13.94 -21.22 45.27
C GLY A 8 -14.66 -21.92 44.12
N ALA A 9 -15.83 -21.41 43.73
CA ALA A 9 -16.57 -21.94 42.58
C ALA A 9 -15.73 -21.77 41.30
N ARG A 10 -15.71 -22.80 40.47
CA ARG A 10 -15.03 -22.80 39.16
C ARG A 10 -16.08 -22.96 38.07
N GLN A 11 -15.83 -22.30 36.95
CA GLN A 11 -16.72 -22.32 35.79
C GLN A 11 -15.97 -22.94 34.61
N ALA A 12 -16.71 -23.62 33.73
CA ALA A 12 -16.13 -24.19 32.53
C ALA A 12 -15.80 -23.08 31.53
N LEU A 13 -14.58 -23.11 30.98
CA LEU A 13 -14.12 -22.20 29.92
C LEU A 13 -14.46 -22.73 28.52
N GLN A 14 -14.67 -24.04 28.41
CA GLN A 14 -15.00 -24.75 27.17
C GLN A 14 -16.03 -25.84 27.48
N ALA A 15 -16.67 -26.40 26.45
CA ALA A 15 -17.53 -27.57 26.63
C ALA A 15 -16.72 -28.76 27.18
N ILE A 16 -17.28 -29.42 28.20
CA ILE A 16 -16.72 -30.62 28.84
C ILE A 16 -17.71 -31.75 28.59
N SER A 17 -17.24 -32.82 27.94
CA SER A 17 -18.08 -33.98 27.64
C SER A 17 -18.25 -34.89 28.86
N ALA A 18 -19.34 -35.67 28.89
CA ALA A 18 -19.54 -36.65 29.94
C ALA A 18 -18.37 -37.65 29.98
N ASN A 19 -17.86 -37.95 31.19
CA ASN A 19 -16.71 -38.82 31.45
C ASN A 19 -15.35 -38.31 30.91
N GLU A 20 -15.26 -37.06 30.47
CA GLU A 20 -13.98 -36.44 30.12
C GLU A 20 -13.21 -36.03 31.39
N PRO A 21 -11.89 -36.28 31.49
CA PRO A 21 -11.07 -35.71 32.55
C PRO A 21 -11.14 -34.19 32.58
N ILE A 22 -11.36 -33.61 33.77
CA ILE A 22 -11.37 -32.16 33.92
C ILE A 22 -9.93 -31.64 33.98
N LEU A 23 -9.51 -30.95 32.93
CA LEU A 23 -8.21 -30.28 32.88
C LEU A 23 -8.29 -28.86 33.45
N ALA A 24 -7.19 -28.41 34.05
CA ALA A 24 -7.05 -27.04 34.52
C ALA A 24 -7.24 -25.99 33.42
N THR A 25 -6.93 -26.35 32.16
CA THR A 25 -7.13 -25.50 30.98
C THR A 25 -8.60 -25.31 30.60
N LYS A 26 -9.50 -26.18 31.06
CA LYS A 26 -10.94 -26.14 30.76
C LYS A 26 -11.77 -25.47 31.85
N ILE A 27 -11.17 -25.06 32.95
CA ILE A 27 -11.87 -24.47 34.11
C ILE A 27 -11.20 -23.20 34.57
N THR A 28 -11.96 -22.29 35.18
CA THR A 28 -11.40 -21.08 35.78
C THR A 28 -10.59 -21.39 37.05
N GLY A 29 -9.79 -20.41 37.47
CA GLY A 29 -9.24 -20.37 38.83
C GLY A 29 -10.36 -20.35 39.90
N PRO A 30 -10.07 -20.77 41.14
CA PRO A 30 -11.08 -20.80 42.20
C PRO A 30 -11.62 -19.39 42.47
N GLY A 31 -12.94 -19.20 42.32
CA GLY A 31 -13.60 -17.91 42.52
C GLY A 31 -13.53 -16.95 41.32
N GLN A 32 -12.91 -17.33 40.21
CA GLN A 32 -12.88 -16.53 38.99
C GLN A 32 -14.11 -16.76 38.10
N ARG A 33 -14.61 -15.68 37.50
CA ARG A 33 -15.68 -15.72 36.49
C ARG A 33 -15.14 -16.22 35.16
N ALA A 34 -15.92 -17.03 34.43
CA ALA A 34 -15.61 -17.45 33.06
C ALA A 34 -15.84 -16.28 32.09
N THR A 35 -14.93 -15.32 32.12
CA THR A 35 -14.87 -14.21 31.15
C THR A 35 -13.77 -14.47 30.14
N LEU A 36 -13.90 -13.93 28.92
CA LEU A 36 -12.85 -14.03 27.90
C LEU A 36 -11.49 -13.51 28.42
N SER A 37 -11.53 -12.49 29.28
CA SER A 37 -10.36 -11.93 29.97
C SER A 37 -9.65 -12.91 30.91
N ALA A 38 -10.34 -13.93 31.42
CA ALA A 38 -9.76 -14.96 32.28
C ALA A 38 -9.03 -16.07 31.50
N VAL A 39 -9.25 -16.16 30.18
CA VAL A 39 -8.61 -17.14 29.28
C VAL A 39 -7.35 -16.57 28.63
N LEU A 40 -7.21 -15.24 28.65
CA LEU A 40 -6.07 -14.54 28.06
C LEU A 40 -4.79 -14.79 28.86
N SER A 41 -3.71 -15.08 28.13
CA SER A 41 -2.36 -15.08 28.69
C SER A 41 -1.97 -13.68 29.21
N GLU A 42 -1.10 -13.63 30.22
CA GLU A 42 -0.67 -12.36 30.82
C GLU A 42 -0.08 -11.41 29.76
N GLY A 43 -0.56 -10.17 29.74
CA GLY A 43 -0.12 -9.16 28.78
C GLY A 43 -0.66 -9.33 27.35
N MET A 44 -1.46 -10.36 27.07
CA MET A 44 -2.10 -10.58 25.76
C MET A 44 -3.49 -9.96 25.68
N LYS A 45 -3.95 -9.71 24.45
CA LYS A 45 -5.21 -9.03 24.14
C LYS A 45 -6.01 -9.87 23.17
N ALA A 46 -7.32 -9.91 23.36
CA ALA A 46 -8.24 -10.51 22.41
C ALA A 46 -8.61 -9.47 21.34
N VAL A 47 -8.40 -9.81 20.07
CA VAL A 47 -8.79 -8.96 18.93
C VAL A 47 -9.66 -9.78 18.00
N SER A 48 -10.87 -9.27 17.72
CA SER A 48 -11.76 -9.85 16.72
C SER A 48 -11.46 -9.24 15.35
N ILE A 49 -11.14 -10.10 14.39
CA ILE A 49 -10.87 -9.71 13.00
C ILE A 49 -11.92 -10.33 12.08
N ARG A 50 -12.37 -9.55 11.11
CA ARG A 50 -13.16 -10.08 9.99
C ARG A 50 -12.21 -10.76 9.01
N VAL A 51 -12.55 -11.95 8.57
CA VAL A 51 -11.70 -12.75 7.68
C VAL A 51 -12.51 -13.27 6.51
N ASN A 52 -11.89 -13.26 5.33
CA ASN A 52 -12.46 -13.90 4.16
C ASN A 52 -12.06 -15.37 4.13
N ASP A 53 -13.07 -16.21 3.89
CA ASP A 53 -12.95 -17.66 3.92
C ASP A 53 -12.47 -18.16 2.55
N VAL A 54 -11.22 -17.86 2.20
CA VAL A 54 -10.72 -18.11 0.83
C VAL A 54 -10.11 -19.52 0.68
N LEU A 55 -9.81 -20.24 1.76
CA LEU A 55 -8.98 -21.46 1.71
C LEU A 55 -9.51 -22.64 2.53
N GLY A 56 -10.80 -22.97 2.45
CA GLY A 56 -11.31 -24.28 2.89
C GLY A 56 -11.18 -24.64 4.38
N VAL A 57 -10.65 -23.74 5.21
CA VAL A 57 -10.52 -23.90 6.66
C VAL A 57 -11.80 -23.54 7.40
N ALA A 58 -12.78 -23.00 6.67
CA ALA A 58 -14.11 -22.57 7.05
C ALA A 58 -14.75 -23.29 8.25
N GLY A 59 -14.65 -24.62 8.33
CA GLY A 59 -15.27 -25.43 9.37
C GLY A 59 -14.30 -26.11 10.33
N PHE A 60 -13.01 -25.90 10.17
CA PHE A 60 -11.97 -26.67 10.88
C PHE A 60 -11.17 -25.84 11.89
N VAL A 61 -11.34 -24.52 11.91
CA VAL A 61 -10.75 -23.68 12.96
C VAL A 61 -11.63 -23.75 14.21
N PHE A 62 -11.07 -24.25 15.30
CA PHE A 62 -11.72 -24.30 16.61
C PHE A 62 -11.02 -23.40 17.63
N PRO A 63 -11.75 -22.94 18.67
CA PRO A 63 -11.13 -22.31 19.83
C PRO A 63 -10.01 -23.18 20.42
N GLY A 64 -8.80 -22.63 20.52
CA GLY A 64 -7.59 -23.33 20.95
C GLY A 64 -6.59 -23.62 19.83
N ASP A 65 -7.03 -23.57 18.56
CA ASP A 65 -6.14 -23.78 17.42
C ASP A 65 -5.16 -22.63 17.21
N ARG A 66 -4.11 -22.91 16.45
CA ARG A 66 -3.14 -21.89 16.02
C ARG A 66 -3.26 -21.65 14.53
N VAL A 67 -3.29 -20.38 14.16
CA VAL A 67 -3.43 -19.94 12.77
C VAL A 67 -2.37 -18.92 12.42
N ASP A 68 -2.04 -18.86 11.14
CA ASP A 68 -1.30 -17.75 10.55
C ASP A 68 -2.30 -16.78 9.91
N VAL A 69 -2.01 -15.49 10.01
CA VAL A 69 -2.83 -14.42 9.46
C VAL A 69 -2.14 -13.87 8.22
N LEU A 70 -2.81 -13.99 7.09
CA LEU A 70 -2.34 -13.51 5.80
C LEU A 70 -3.05 -12.19 5.48
N LEU A 71 -2.32 -11.25 4.87
CA LEU A 71 -2.82 -9.98 4.40
C LEU A 71 -2.62 -9.88 2.90
N THR A 72 -3.73 -9.82 2.17
CA THR A 72 -3.74 -9.53 0.73
C THR A 72 -4.00 -8.05 0.51
N ARG A 73 -3.11 -7.41 -0.26
CA ARG A 73 -3.24 -5.99 -0.64
C ARG A 73 -3.01 -5.82 -2.13
N THR A 74 -3.70 -4.84 -2.69
CA THR A 74 -3.48 -4.35 -4.04
C THR A 74 -3.05 -2.90 -3.95
N THR A 75 -1.91 -2.58 -4.54
CA THR A 75 -1.37 -1.22 -4.58
C THR A 75 -1.16 -0.82 -6.03
N ARG A 76 -1.48 0.43 -6.37
CA ARG A 76 -1.17 0.96 -7.69
C ARG A 76 0.31 1.31 -7.78
N GLY A 77 1.00 0.74 -8.75
CA GLY A 77 2.41 1.04 -9.03
C GLY A 77 2.58 2.40 -9.71
N GLU A 78 3.83 2.90 -9.75
CA GLU A 78 4.19 4.15 -10.44
C GLU A 78 3.84 4.11 -11.93
N ASP A 79 3.92 2.92 -12.53
CA ASP A 79 3.54 2.65 -13.93
C ASP A 79 2.02 2.64 -14.16
N GLY A 80 1.23 2.92 -13.11
CA GLY A 80 -0.22 2.96 -13.15
C GLY A 80 -0.92 1.60 -13.11
N ALA A 81 -0.17 0.49 -13.09
CA ALA A 81 -0.69 -0.88 -13.00
C ALA A 81 -0.94 -1.32 -11.55
N ASP A 82 -1.98 -2.12 -11.33
CA ASP A 82 -2.30 -2.67 -10.02
C ASP A 82 -1.38 -3.87 -9.69
N LYS A 83 -0.70 -3.79 -8.55
CA LYS A 83 0.21 -4.82 -8.02
C LYS A 83 -0.45 -5.46 -6.80
N SER A 84 -0.87 -6.70 -6.93
CA SER A 84 -1.42 -7.50 -5.83
C SER A 84 -0.34 -8.39 -5.22
N PHE A 85 -0.29 -8.43 -3.89
CA PHE A 85 0.65 -9.26 -3.15
C PHE A 85 0.06 -9.71 -1.81
N VAL A 86 0.62 -10.79 -1.28
CA VAL A 86 0.24 -11.40 -0.01
C VAL A 86 1.45 -11.41 0.92
N ASP A 87 1.23 -10.90 2.14
CA ASP A 87 2.21 -10.94 3.23
C ASP A 87 1.67 -11.82 4.37
N VAL A 88 2.55 -12.57 5.04
CA VAL A 88 2.20 -13.21 6.32
C VAL A 88 2.39 -12.19 7.43
N LEU A 89 1.27 -11.72 7.99
CA LEU A 89 1.26 -10.64 8.95
C LEU A 89 1.62 -11.11 10.36
N LEU A 90 1.03 -12.23 10.78
CA LEU A 90 1.27 -12.88 12.06
C LEU A 90 1.32 -14.39 11.88
N GLN A 91 2.15 -15.04 12.69
CA GLN A 91 2.29 -16.48 12.70
C GLN A 91 1.95 -17.06 14.06
N SER A 92 1.41 -18.27 14.07
CA SER A 92 1.17 -19.10 15.26
C SER A 92 0.28 -18.43 16.32
N VAL A 93 -0.71 -17.66 15.86
CA VAL A 93 -1.63 -16.93 16.70
C VAL A 93 -2.72 -17.87 17.22
N LYS A 94 -2.99 -17.82 18.53
CA LYS A 94 -4.01 -18.66 19.16
C LYS A 94 -5.40 -18.09 18.90
N VAL A 95 -6.32 -18.95 18.46
CA VAL A 95 -7.74 -18.63 18.31
C VAL A 95 -8.44 -18.81 19.65
N LEU A 96 -9.21 -17.80 20.07
CA LEU A 96 -10.01 -17.81 21.29
C LEU A 96 -11.48 -18.11 21.01
N ALA A 97 -12.01 -17.57 19.92
CA ALA A 97 -13.39 -17.76 19.51
C ALA A 97 -13.54 -17.62 17.99
N VAL A 98 -14.55 -18.28 17.44
CA VAL A 98 -14.96 -18.16 16.05
C VAL A 98 -16.45 -17.84 16.06
N ASP A 99 -16.80 -16.69 15.50
CA ASP A 99 -18.16 -16.17 15.46
C ASP A 99 -18.56 -15.80 14.02
N GLN A 100 -19.86 -15.62 13.84
CA GLN A 100 -20.43 -15.08 12.62
C GLN A 100 -21.00 -13.70 12.94
N VAL A 101 -20.59 -12.70 12.15
CA VAL A 101 -21.07 -11.33 12.27
C VAL A 101 -21.87 -11.01 11.01
N ALA A 102 -23.08 -10.49 11.19
CA ALA A 102 -23.86 -9.97 10.07
C ALA A 102 -23.24 -8.64 9.63
N ASP A 103 -22.87 -8.54 8.36
CA ASP A 103 -22.48 -7.27 7.76
C ASP A 103 -23.73 -6.57 7.22
N GLU A 104 -24.28 -5.66 8.01
CA GLU A 104 -25.46 -4.85 7.68
C GLU A 104 -25.11 -3.63 6.81
N SER A 105 -23.83 -3.43 6.45
CA SER A 105 -23.39 -2.22 5.73
C SER A 105 -23.72 -2.21 4.24
N LYS A 106 -24.31 -3.29 3.70
CA LYS A 106 -24.81 -3.39 2.32
C LYS A 106 -26.30 -3.72 2.33
N ASP A 107 -27.01 -3.31 1.26
CA ASP A 107 -28.42 -3.67 1.00
C ASP A 107 -28.71 -5.19 1.00
N ASN A 108 -27.68 -6.02 1.06
CA ASN A 108 -27.77 -7.45 1.30
C ASN A 108 -26.92 -7.84 2.52
N PRO A 109 -27.54 -8.17 3.68
CA PRO A 109 -26.79 -8.62 4.84
C PRO A 109 -26.03 -9.89 4.52
N GLN A 110 -24.70 -9.83 4.58
CA GLN A 110 -23.84 -11.00 4.39
C GLN A 110 -23.30 -11.45 5.74
N VAL A 111 -23.46 -12.73 6.05
CA VAL A 111 -22.87 -13.32 7.23
C VAL A 111 -21.39 -13.55 6.96
N VAL A 112 -20.54 -12.75 7.60
CA VAL A 112 -19.08 -12.88 7.50
C VAL A 112 -18.52 -13.56 8.74
N LYS A 113 -17.43 -14.29 8.59
CA LYS A 113 -16.76 -14.91 9.73
C LYS A 113 -15.87 -13.90 10.45
N ALA A 114 -16.00 -13.88 11.77
CA ALA A 114 -15.12 -13.15 12.65
C ALA A 114 -14.37 -14.14 13.53
N VAL A 115 -13.06 -13.96 13.63
CA VAL A 115 -12.21 -14.79 14.49
C VAL A 115 -11.57 -13.92 15.54
N THR A 116 -11.73 -14.32 16.79
CA THR A 116 -11.10 -13.64 17.94
C THR A 116 -9.80 -14.34 18.25
N VAL A 117 -8.70 -13.60 18.16
CA VAL A 117 -7.34 -14.11 18.35
C VAL A 117 -6.66 -13.49 19.55
N GLU A 118 -5.78 -14.25 20.21
CA GLU A 118 -4.91 -13.79 21.29
C GLU A 118 -3.61 -13.23 20.72
N VAL A 119 -3.38 -11.93 20.91
CA VAL A 119 -2.22 -11.22 20.33
C VAL A 119 -1.55 -10.26 21.32
N SER A 120 -0.30 -9.91 21.04
CA SER A 120 0.40 -8.85 21.76
C SER A 120 -0.18 -7.47 21.42
N THR A 121 0.10 -6.43 22.21
CA THR A 121 -0.36 -5.06 21.89
C THR A 121 0.14 -4.58 20.52
N LYS A 122 1.40 -4.89 20.17
CA LYS A 122 1.97 -4.50 18.88
C LYS A 122 1.29 -5.22 17.72
N ASP A 123 0.97 -6.50 17.91
CA ASP A 123 0.32 -7.30 16.89
C ASP A 123 -1.17 -6.95 16.74
N ALA A 124 -1.83 -6.55 17.83
CA ALA A 124 -3.16 -5.94 17.77
C ALA A 124 -3.18 -4.69 16.88
N GLN A 125 -2.21 -3.77 17.05
CA GLN A 125 -2.09 -2.58 16.21
C GLN A 125 -1.89 -2.95 14.73
N LYS A 126 -1.02 -3.93 14.43
CA LYS A 126 -0.82 -4.43 13.07
C LYS A 126 -2.10 -4.99 12.46
N LEU A 127 -2.85 -5.80 13.21
CA LEU A 127 -4.12 -6.38 12.75
C LEU A 127 -5.16 -5.30 12.46
N THR A 128 -5.30 -4.32 13.35
CA THR A 128 -6.25 -3.21 13.15
C THR A 128 -5.90 -2.41 11.90
N LEU A 129 -4.62 -2.10 11.68
CA LEU A 129 -4.18 -1.41 10.47
C LEU A 129 -4.40 -2.25 9.21
N ALA A 130 -4.05 -3.54 9.27
CA ALA A 130 -4.20 -4.46 8.16
C ALA A 130 -5.66 -4.67 7.74
N ALA A 131 -6.58 -4.72 8.71
CA ALA A 131 -8.01 -4.84 8.47
C ALA A 131 -8.60 -3.66 7.68
N GLY A 132 -7.99 -2.47 7.78
CA GLY A 132 -8.35 -1.31 6.96
C GLY A 132 -7.61 -1.23 5.63
N ALA A 133 -6.42 -1.81 5.55
CA ALA A 133 -5.54 -1.70 4.37
C ALA A 133 -5.80 -2.77 3.28
N GLY A 134 -6.46 -3.87 3.62
CA GLY A 134 -6.64 -4.98 2.69
C GLY A 134 -7.57 -6.07 3.22
N GLN A 135 -7.46 -7.26 2.65
CA GLN A 135 -8.27 -8.41 3.06
C GLN A 135 -7.42 -9.36 3.90
N LEU A 136 -7.97 -9.79 5.04
CA LEU A 136 -7.35 -10.76 5.92
C LEU A 136 -7.89 -12.16 5.63
N SER A 137 -7.01 -13.16 5.59
CA SER A 137 -7.36 -14.57 5.51
C SER A 137 -6.55 -15.38 6.53
N LEU A 138 -7.03 -16.57 6.85
CA LEU A 138 -6.43 -17.45 7.85
C LEU A 138 -5.89 -18.72 7.20
N ALA A 139 -4.74 -19.16 7.69
CA ALA A 139 -4.18 -20.48 7.39
C ALA A 139 -4.03 -21.27 8.71
N LEU A 140 -4.68 -22.43 8.80
CA LEU A 140 -4.60 -23.29 9.98
C LEU A 140 -3.24 -23.99 10.03
N ARG A 141 -2.60 -23.95 11.20
CA ARG A 141 -1.34 -24.65 11.43
C ARG A 141 -1.60 -26.06 11.92
N GLN A 142 -0.66 -26.95 11.62
CA GLN A 142 -0.58 -28.25 12.27
C GLN A 142 -0.47 -28.11 13.80
N ALA A 143 -1.22 -28.93 14.54
CA ALA A 143 -1.31 -28.87 16.00
C ALA A 143 0.05 -29.01 16.72
N ALA A 144 1.00 -29.73 16.12
CA ALA A 144 2.33 -29.96 16.68
C ALA A 144 3.41 -28.97 16.18
N GLY A 145 3.10 -28.11 15.20
CA GLY A 145 4.08 -27.24 14.55
C GLY A 145 4.06 -25.81 15.10
N SER A 146 4.93 -25.52 16.07
CA SER A 146 5.07 -24.19 16.68
C SER A 146 6.15 -23.31 16.06
N ARG A 147 6.96 -23.83 15.13
CA ARG A 147 8.13 -23.12 14.59
C ARG A 147 7.73 -22.04 13.60
N GLY A 148 8.13 -20.80 13.85
CA GLY A 148 7.99 -19.71 12.87
C GLY A 148 8.78 -20.02 11.60
N GLU A 149 8.19 -19.74 10.45
CA GLU A 149 8.80 -19.92 9.14
C GLU A 149 9.26 -18.55 8.62
N VAL A 150 10.39 -18.51 7.92
CA VAL A 150 10.81 -17.30 7.22
C VAL A 150 9.96 -17.21 5.97
N ASN A 151 9.09 -16.20 5.91
CA ASN A 151 8.17 -16.00 4.79
C ASN A 151 8.56 -14.75 4.03
N GLU A 152 8.57 -14.86 2.71
CA GLU A 152 8.73 -13.75 1.79
C GLU A 152 7.38 -13.29 1.26
N ARG A 153 7.34 -12.07 0.75
CA ARG A 153 6.17 -11.55 0.08
C ARG A 153 5.92 -12.34 -1.19
N VAL A 154 4.68 -12.78 -1.41
CA VAL A 154 4.27 -13.45 -2.64
C VAL A 154 3.51 -12.46 -3.52
N THR A 155 3.90 -12.37 -4.79
CA THR A 155 3.31 -11.49 -5.81
C THR A 155 2.69 -12.31 -6.94
N LEU A 156 2.00 -11.65 -7.87
CA LEU A 156 1.46 -12.32 -9.06
C LEU A 156 2.55 -12.94 -9.95
N ALA A 157 3.76 -12.36 -9.99
CA ALA A 157 4.87 -12.89 -10.79
C ALA A 157 5.33 -14.28 -10.29
N ASP A 158 5.29 -14.50 -8.98
CA ASP A 158 5.66 -15.78 -8.36
C ASP A 158 4.66 -16.90 -8.71
N LEU A 159 3.43 -16.54 -9.09
CA LEU A 159 2.40 -17.50 -9.51
C LEU A 159 2.48 -17.84 -10.99
N THR A 160 2.89 -16.89 -11.85
CA THR A 160 3.01 -17.11 -13.29
C THR A 160 4.33 -17.79 -13.69
N GLY A 161 5.27 -17.94 -12.74
CA GLY A 161 6.59 -18.54 -13.00
C GLY A 161 7.48 -17.65 -13.86
N ASP A 162 7.12 -16.37 -13.99
CA ASP A 162 7.92 -15.39 -14.71
C ASP A 162 9.17 -15.10 -13.90
N THR A 163 10.34 -15.27 -14.51
CA THR A 163 11.56 -14.80 -13.87
C THR A 163 11.52 -13.28 -13.76
N PRO A 164 12.24 -12.67 -12.80
CA PRO A 164 12.39 -11.21 -12.73
C PRO A 164 12.83 -10.59 -14.08
N GLU A 165 13.57 -11.34 -14.89
CA GLU A 165 13.98 -10.95 -16.24
C GLU A 165 12.82 -10.93 -17.24
N ASP A 166 11.89 -11.88 -17.15
CA ASP A 166 10.72 -11.95 -18.03
C ASP A 166 9.73 -10.82 -17.72
N VAL A 167 9.55 -10.50 -16.44
CA VAL A 167 8.78 -9.33 -16.01
C VAL A 167 9.45 -8.04 -16.49
N ALA A 168 10.79 -7.93 -16.35
CA ALA A 168 11.53 -6.76 -16.82
C ALA A 168 11.47 -6.57 -18.35
N LYS A 169 11.56 -7.66 -19.13
CA LYS A 169 11.40 -7.60 -20.60
C LYS A 169 10.01 -7.15 -21.00
N ARG A 170 8.98 -7.71 -20.36
CA ARG A 170 7.59 -7.37 -20.65
C ARG A 170 7.27 -5.92 -20.26
N GLN A 171 7.80 -5.46 -19.14
CA GLN A 171 7.71 -4.06 -18.72
C GLN A 171 8.43 -3.14 -19.71
N ALA A 172 9.65 -3.49 -20.12
CA ALA A 172 10.40 -2.71 -21.12
C ALA A 172 9.72 -2.68 -22.49
N GLU A 173 9.00 -3.74 -22.87
CA GLU A 173 8.20 -3.79 -24.09
C GLU A 173 6.96 -2.89 -23.98
N LEU A 174 6.26 -2.92 -22.84
CA LEU A 174 5.15 -2.01 -22.54
C LEU A 174 5.60 -0.54 -22.52
N ASP A 175 6.74 -0.25 -21.92
CA ASP A 175 7.30 1.11 -21.86
C ASP A 175 7.73 1.59 -23.26
N ARG A 176 8.27 0.70 -24.10
CA ARG A 176 8.53 0.99 -25.52
C ARG A 176 7.25 1.29 -26.29
N GLN A 177 6.21 0.47 -26.12
CA GLN A 177 4.92 0.69 -26.77
C GLN A 177 4.30 2.02 -26.33
N ALA A 178 4.35 2.34 -25.04
CA ALA A 178 3.90 3.62 -24.50
C ALA A 178 4.71 4.81 -25.05
N ALA A 179 6.03 4.66 -25.17
CA ALA A 179 6.91 5.68 -25.75
C ALA A 179 6.66 5.88 -27.24
N GLU A 180 6.42 4.82 -28.00
CA GLU A 180 6.04 4.88 -29.42
C GLU A 180 4.67 5.54 -29.61
N GLU A 181 3.69 5.22 -28.77
CA GLU A 181 2.37 5.85 -28.79
C GLU A 181 2.47 7.34 -28.44
N ALA A 182 3.29 7.70 -27.45
CA ALA A 182 3.57 9.09 -27.10
C ALA A 182 4.27 9.84 -28.24
N ALA A 183 5.24 9.21 -28.92
CA ALA A 183 5.93 9.79 -30.06
C ALA A 183 4.99 10.01 -31.26
N ARG A 184 4.06 9.08 -31.52
CA ARG A 184 3.01 9.24 -32.53
C ARG A 184 2.11 10.44 -32.22
N LYS A 185 1.64 10.56 -30.96
CA LYS A 185 0.83 11.71 -30.53
C LYS A 185 1.58 13.04 -30.72
N GLN A 186 2.87 13.10 -30.38
CA GLN A 186 3.69 14.29 -30.61
C GLN A 186 3.89 14.61 -32.10
N ALA A 187 3.98 13.59 -32.97
CA ALA A 187 4.08 13.81 -34.41
C ALA A 187 2.76 14.37 -34.96
N ASP A 188 1.62 13.83 -34.54
CA ASP A 188 0.30 14.32 -34.92
C ASP A 188 0.07 15.77 -34.47
N GLU A 189 0.46 16.12 -33.24
CA GLU A 189 0.39 17.50 -32.74
C GLU A 189 1.28 18.47 -33.54
N LYS A 190 2.48 18.03 -33.96
CA LYS A 190 3.36 18.84 -34.82
C LYS A 190 2.78 19.04 -36.22
N ILE A 191 2.15 18.02 -36.78
CA ILE A 191 1.49 18.10 -38.09
C ILE A 191 0.30 19.06 -38.02
N ASP A 192 -0.52 18.98 -36.98
CA ASP A 192 -1.64 19.90 -36.75
C ASP A 192 -1.16 21.35 -36.53
N GLY A 193 -0.09 21.53 -35.76
CA GLY A 193 0.55 22.83 -35.56
C GLY A 193 1.08 23.45 -36.86
N LEU A 194 1.65 22.63 -37.75
CA LEU A 194 2.13 23.06 -39.05
C LEU A 194 0.96 23.42 -39.98
N ALA A 195 -0.12 22.63 -40.00
CA ALA A 195 -1.32 22.91 -40.77
C ALA A 195 -1.93 24.28 -40.39
N LYS A 196 -2.07 24.55 -39.09
CA LYS A 196 -2.52 25.85 -38.56
C LYS A 196 -1.59 26.99 -38.94
N ALA A 197 -0.28 26.76 -39.03
CA ALA A 197 0.69 27.78 -39.46
C ALA A 197 0.54 28.11 -40.96
N VAL A 198 0.35 27.10 -41.80
CA VAL A 198 0.12 27.28 -43.25
C VAL A 198 -1.18 28.05 -43.49
N GLU A 199 -2.24 27.75 -42.75
CA GLU A 199 -3.52 28.48 -42.85
C GLU A 199 -3.39 29.96 -42.42
N ARG A 200 -2.59 30.24 -41.39
CA ARG A 200 -2.24 31.61 -40.97
C ARG A 200 -1.45 32.38 -42.03
N VAL A 201 -0.50 31.73 -42.69
CA VAL A 201 0.27 32.35 -43.78
C VAL A 201 -0.63 32.61 -44.99
N GLY A 202 -1.50 31.66 -45.35
CA GLY A 202 -2.46 31.82 -46.43
C GLY A 202 -3.40 33.01 -46.22
N SER A 203 -3.94 33.18 -45.00
CA SER A 203 -4.80 34.32 -44.66
C SER A 203 -4.05 35.66 -44.64
N GLN A 204 -2.77 35.71 -44.26
CA GLN A 204 -1.93 36.92 -44.37
C GLN A 204 -1.66 37.32 -45.83
N ILE A 205 -1.39 36.35 -46.71
CA ILE A 205 -1.15 36.62 -48.13
C ILE A 205 -2.42 37.16 -48.80
N ASP A 206 -3.60 36.62 -48.46
CA ASP A 206 -4.87 37.14 -48.97
C ASP A 206 -5.12 38.58 -48.52
N GLN A 207 -4.78 38.93 -47.27
CA GLN A 207 -4.86 40.30 -46.75
C GLN A 207 -3.93 41.26 -47.48
N MET A 208 -2.69 40.85 -47.79
CA MET A 208 -1.75 41.68 -48.55
C MET A 208 -2.18 41.88 -50.01
N SER A 209 -2.86 40.90 -50.61
CA SER A 209 -3.36 41.03 -51.99
C SER A 209 -4.50 42.04 -52.15
N LYS A 210 -5.25 42.30 -51.06
CA LYS A 210 -6.36 43.26 -51.03
C LYS A 210 -5.91 44.70 -50.76
N ALA A 211 -4.64 44.94 -50.44
CA ALA A 211 -4.09 46.29 -50.26
C ALA A 211 -3.61 46.88 -51.60
N LYS A 212 -4.26 47.93 -52.10
CA LYS A 212 -3.81 48.70 -53.28
C LYS A 212 -2.54 49.49 -52.97
N PRO A 213 -1.59 49.62 -53.93
CA PRO A 213 -0.34 50.32 -53.71
C PRO A 213 -0.58 51.84 -53.62
N VAL A 214 -0.12 52.46 -52.55
CA VAL A 214 -0.04 53.93 -52.43
C VAL A 214 1.42 54.32 -52.64
N THR A 215 1.66 55.17 -53.64
CA THR A 215 2.96 55.77 -53.94
C THR A 215 3.37 56.69 -52.80
N VAL A 216 4.50 56.40 -52.15
CA VAL A 216 5.08 57.28 -51.12
C VAL A 216 6.32 57.96 -51.72
N VAL A 217 6.24 59.28 -51.86
CA VAL A 217 7.36 60.15 -52.25
C VAL A 217 8.39 60.16 -51.12
N ALA A 218 9.66 60.05 -51.51
CA ALA A 218 10.81 60.04 -50.64
C ALA A 218 10.94 61.32 -49.79
N ALA A 219 11.13 61.12 -48.49
CA ALA A 219 11.73 62.10 -47.59
C ALA A 219 12.89 61.42 -46.84
N ALA A 220 13.98 62.17 -46.69
CA ALA A 220 15.29 61.76 -46.19
C ALA A 220 15.26 61.03 -44.82
N PRO A 221 16.21 60.13 -44.55
CA PRO A 221 16.14 59.19 -43.44
C PRO A 221 16.45 59.88 -42.10
N GLN A 222 15.49 59.87 -41.18
CA GLN A 222 15.76 60.11 -39.77
C GLN A 222 15.96 58.75 -39.08
N ALA A 223 17.18 58.56 -38.57
CA ALA A 223 17.57 57.39 -37.80
C ALA A 223 16.76 57.31 -36.50
N GLN A 224 15.86 56.34 -36.42
CA GLN A 224 15.28 55.92 -35.15
C GLN A 224 16.19 54.84 -34.53
N PRO A 225 16.57 54.96 -33.25
CA PRO A 225 17.47 54.02 -32.62
C PRO A 225 16.80 52.65 -32.53
N GLN A 226 17.46 51.65 -33.11
CA GLN A 226 17.09 50.25 -32.93
C GLN A 226 17.18 49.91 -31.44
N VAL A 227 16.04 49.72 -30.78
CA VAL A 227 15.99 49.04 -29.49
C VAL A 227 16.28 47.57 -29.78
N LYS A 228 17.57 47.24 -29.80
CA LYS A 228 18.04 45.86 -29.67
C LYS A 228 17.65 45.42 -28.27
N GLU A 229 16.60 44.63 -28.16
CA GLU A 229 16.32 43.86 -26.95
C GLU A 229 17.39 42.75 -26.89
N VAL A 230 18.57 43.14 -26.41
CA VAL A 230 19.61 42.20 -26.02
C VAL A 230 19.09 41.52 -24.78
N ILE A 231 18.59 40.30 -24.92
CA ILE A 231 18.35 39.40 -23.81
C ILE A 231 19.72 39.14 -23.17
N LYS A 232 20.09 40.00 -22.22
CA LYS A 232 21.28 39.86 -21.41
C LYS A 232 20.96 38.73 -20.44
N TYR A 233 21.45 37.52 -20.74
CA TYR A 233 21.47 36.42 -19.79
C TYR A 233 22.29 36.87 -18.58
N VAL A 234 21.60 37.34 -17.54
CA VAL A 234 22.20 37.57 -16.23
C VAL A 234 22.39 36.18 -15.64
N GLN A 235 23.63 35.72 -15.57
CA GLN A 235 23.94 34.52 -14.80
C GLN A 235 23.53 34.79 -13.36
N PRO A 236 22.65 33.97 -12.75
CA PRO A 236 22.25 34.16 -11.37
C PRO A 236 23.50 34.08 -10.50
N GLU A 237 23.71 35.10 -9.65
CA GLU A 237 24.81 35.11 -8.70
C GLU A 237 24.81 33.81 -7.89
N PRO A 238 25.97 33.13 -7.76
CA PRO A 238 26.05 31.92 -6.98
C PRO A 238 25.61 32.19 -5.53
N PRO A 239 24.82 31.29 -4.91
CA PRO A 239 24.35 31.49 -3.56
C PRO A 239 25.54 31.60 -2.60
N LYS A 240 25.53 32.65 -1.77
CA LYS A 240 26.58 32.96 -0.78
C LYS A 240 26.71 31.92 0.33
N GLN A 241 25.76 30.99 0.42
CA GLN A 241 25.71 29.95 1.43
C GLN A 241 25.60 28.58 0.76
N ALA A 242 26.34 27.62 1.29
CA ALA A 242 26.32 26.23 0.91
C ALA A 242 25.72 25.39 2.05
N THR A 243 24.79 24.53 1.69
CA THR A 243 24.17 23.58 2.62
C THR A 243 25.08 22.36 2.77
N VAL A 244 25.66 22.15 3.94
CA VAL A 244 26.56 21.03 4.23
C VAL A 244 25.89 20.07 5.21
N GLY A 245 25.77 18.81 4.80
CA GLY A 245 25.31 17.73 5.66
C GLY A 245 26.47 17.14 6.47
N VAL A 246 26.39 17.21 7.79
CA VAL A 246 27.36 16.60 8.70
C VAL A 246 26.69 15.45 9.42
N PHE A 247 27.23 14.25 9.28
CA PHE A 247 26.78 13.08 10.04
C PHE A 247 27.37 13.12 11.45
N ARG A 248 26.52 13.11 12.47
CA ARG A 248 26.91 12.89 13.88
C ARG A 248 26.31 11.57 14.36
N GLY A 249 27.13 10.54 14.39
CA GLY A 249 26.66 9.17 14.61
C GLY A 249 25.79 8.70 13.44
N ILE A 250 24.52 8.37 13.72
CA ILE A 250 23.52 7.89 12.75
C ILE A 250 22.51 8.97 12.30
N LYS A 251 22.65 10.22 12.75
CA LYS A 251 21.80 11.33 12.33
C LYS A 251 22.55 12.28 11.39
N LEU A 252 21.93 12.60 10.26
CA LEU A 252 22.35 13.66 9.35
C LEU A 252 21.82 15.00 9.89
N GLU A 253 22.73 15.92 10.22
CA GLU A 253 22.38 17.29 10.54
C GLU A 253 22.86 18.22 9.43
N THR A 254 21.98 19.11 8.98
CA THR A 254 22.24 20.01 7.87
C THR A 254 22.54 21.40 8.39
N TYR A 255 23.65 21.99 7.95
CA TYR A 255 24.10 23.33 8.34
C TYR A 255 24.29 24.21 7.11
N GLU A 256 23.81 25.45 7.18
CA GLU A 256 24.12 26.47 6.18
C GLU A 256 25.44 27.15 6.57
N VAL A 257 26.46 27.01 5.72
CA VAL A 257 27.77 27.62 5.91
C VAL A 257 28.07 28.59 4.76
N PRO A 258 28.75 29.72 5.04
CA PRO A 258 29.16 30.64 3.99
C PRO A 258 30.11 29.92 3.02
N ARG A 259 29.86 30.08 1.72
CA ARG A 259 30.71 29.51 0.67
C ARG A 259 32.02 30.29 0.64
N GLN A 260 33.15 29.64 0.90
CA GLN A 260 34.46 30.23 0.64
C GLN A 260 34.71 30.18 -0.88
N ASP A 261 35.10 31.32 -1.44
CA ASP A 261 35.45 31.49 -2.86
C ASP A 261 36.71 30.70 -3.24
#